data_AF-A0A353PSH8-F1
#
_entry.id   AF-A0A353PSH8-F1
#
_cell.length_a   1.000
_cell.length_b   1.000
_cell.length_c   1.000
_cell.angle_alpha   90.00
_cell.angle_beta   90.00
_cell.angle_gamma   90.00
#
_symmetry.space_group_name_H-M   'P 1'
#
loop_
_entity.id
_entity.type
_entity.pdbx_description
1 polymer ?
#
loop_
_entity_poly.entity_id
_entity_poly.type
_entity_poly.pdbx_seq_one_letter_code
_entity_poly.pdbx_strand_id
1 'polypeptide(L)' 'HYDSMIAKLIVHDTSRERALKKMLRALDELVIDGVPTNIEEQKSILTSKKFMSGQFGTSLYTELFPDKAV' A
#
# COMPACT_ATOMS: atom_id res chain seq x y z
N HIS A 1 -22.99 11.18 -6.18
CA HIS A 1 -22.31 10.06 -5.49
C HIS A 1 -21.18 9.57 -6.39
N TYR A 2 -19.95 9.53 -5.87
CA TYR A 2 -18.72 9.21 -6.61
C TYR A 2 -17.95 8.08 -5.91
N ASP A 3 -16.88 7.62 -6.55
CA ASP A 3 -15.93 6.68 -5.96
C ASP A 3 -15.18 7.29 -4.76
N SER A 4 -14.75 6.43 -3.83
CA SER A 4 -14.06 6.82 -2.59
C SER A 4 -12.57 7.17 -2.80
N MET A 5 -12.01 7.01 -4.00
CA MET A 5 -10.61 7.32 -4.29
C MET A 5 -10.35 8.82 -4.30
N ILE A 6 -9.45 9.25 -3.41
CA ILE A 6 -9.07 10.67 -3.26
C ILE A 6 -7.78 11.05 -4.01
N ALA A 7 -6.84 10.11 -4.20
CA ALA A 7 -5.55 10.37 -4.84
C ALA A 7 -4.86 9.09 -5.32
N LYS A 8 -3.84 9.24 -6.18
CA LYS A 8 -2.90 8.19 -6.58
C LYS A 8 -1.47 8.64 -6.27
N LEU A 9 -0.78 7.91 -5.38
CA LEU A 9 0.64 8.12 -5.07
C LEU A 9 1.50 7.21 -5.94
N ILE A 10 2.38 7.78 -6.75
CA ILE A 10 3.21 7.05 -7.71
C ILE A 10 4.68 7.37 -7.42
N VAL A 11 5.52 6.34 -7.33
CA VAL A 11 6.97 6.49 -7.18
C VAL A 11 7.71 5.72 -8.27
N HIS A 12 8.90 6.19 -8.61
CA HIS A 12 9.79 5.55 -9.58
C HIS A 12 11.23 5.54 -9.05
N ASP A 13 11.95 4.46 -9.30
CA ASP A 13 13.37 4.32 -8.99
C ASP A 13 14.02 3.25 -9.88
N THR A 14 15.34 3.13 -9.83
CA THR A 14 16.12 2.24 -10.70
C THR A 14 16.03 0.76 -10.31
N SER A 15 15.51 0.44 -9.12
CA SER A 15 15.22 -0.93 -8.70
C SER A 15 13.93 -1.00 -7.90
N ARG A 16 13.29 -2.17 -7.93
CA ARG A 16 12.07 -2.45 -7.16
C ARG A 16 12.26 -2.18 -5.67
N GLU A 17 13.37 -2.63 -5.10
CA GLU A 17 13.67 -2.43 -3.69
C GLU A 17 13.77 -0.93 -3.33
N ARG A 18 14.42 -0.13 -4.17
CA ARG A 18 14.52 1.31 -3.99
C ARG A 18 13.17 2.00 -4.14
N ALA A 19 12.37 1.58 -5.11
CA ALA A 19 11.01 2.08 -5.30
C ALA A 19 10.11 1.75 -4.10
N LEU A 20 10.20 0.55 -3.52
CA LEU A 20 9.47 0.17 -2.30
C LEU A 20 9.88 1.06 -1.12
N LYS A 21 11.18 1.25 -0.90
CA LYS A 21 11.70 2.16 0.15
C LYS A 21 11.23 3.60 -0.05
N LYS A 22 11.21 4.09 -1.29
CA LYS A 22 10.70 5.41 -1.65
C LYS A 22 9.19 5.52 -1.41
N MET A 23 8.41 4.49 -1.76
CA MET A 23 6.96 4.47 -1.51
C MET A 23 6.65 4.54 -0.02
N LEU A 24 7.37 3.77 0.81
CA LEU A 24 7.18 3.80 2.27
C LEU A 24 7.43 5.20 2.85
N ARG A 25 8.53 5.85 2.44
CA ARG A 25 8.80 7.25 2.85
C ARG A 25 7.72 8.22 2.35
N ALA A 26 7.30 8.08 1.10
CA ALA A 26 6.26 8.93 0.54
C ALA A 26 4.91 8.77 1.25
N LEU A 27 4.59 7.56 1.73
CA LEU A 27 3.43 7.30 2.58
C LEU A 27 3.58 7.87 3.99
N ASP A 28 4.78 7.83 4.57
CA ASP A 28 5.07 8.44 5.89
C ASP A 28 4.97 9.99 5.85
N GLU A 29 5.28 10.60 4.70
CA GLU A 29 5.19 12.04 4.48
C GLU A 29 3.80 12.50 4.00
N LEU A 30 2.91 11.56 3.64
CA LEU A 30 1.59 11.87 3.13
C LEU A 30 0.63 12.25 4.26
N VAL A 31 0.31 13.54 4.35
CA VAL A 31 -0.67 14.08 5.30
C VAL A 31 -2.01 14.26 4.62
N ILE A 32 -3.02 13.52 5.08
CA ILE A 32 -4.42 13.66 4.68
C ILE A 32 -5.24 13.76 5.98
N ASP A 33 -6.04 14.82 6.09
CA ASP A 33 -6.85 15.09 7.27
C ASP A 33 -8.34 15.22 6.91
N GLY A 34 -9.21 15.02 7.91
CA GLY A 34 -10.67 15.18 7.79
C GLY A 34 -11.42 13.96 7.25
N VAL A 35 -10.72 12.93 6.77
CA VAL A 35 -11.33 11.67 6.31
C VAL A 35 -10.48 10.46 6.70
N PRO A 36 -11.10 9.29 6.97
CA PRO A 36 -10.36 8.03 7.10
C PRO A 36 -9.59 7.70 5.81
N THR A 37 -8.42 7.10 5.96
CA THR A 37 -7.58 6.66 4.84
C THR A 37 -7.12 5.22 5.03
N ASN A 38 -6.62 4.60 3.97
CA ASN A 38 -6.06 3.24 3.96
C ASN A 38 -4.52 3.21 3.95
N ILE A 39 -3.85 4.29 4.39
CA ILE A 39 -2.38 4.42 4.35
C ILE A 39 -1.68 3.28 5.11
N GLU A 40 -2.14 2.93 6.31
CA GLU A 40 -1.51 1.89 7.12
C GLU A 40 -1.67 0.48 6.52
N GLU A 41 -2.77 0.21 5.82
CA GLU A 41 -2.96 -1.04 5.07
C GLU A 41 -2.01 -1.12 3.88
N GLN A 42 -1.86 -0.02 3.14
CA GLN A 42 -0.88 0.07 2.05
C GLN A 42 0.54 -0.18 2.55
N LYS A 43 0.94 0.44 3.68
CA LYS A 43 2.25 0.18 4.31
C LYS A 43 2.43 -1.28 4.69
N SER A 44 1.42 -1.87 5.34
CA SER A 44 1.43 -3.29 5.74
C SER A 44 1.61 -4.25 4.56
N ILE A 45 0.93 -3.98 3.43
CA ILE A 45 1.12 -4.72 2.17
C ILE A 45 2.57 -4.59 1.69
N LEU A 46 3.08 -3.36 1.59
CA LEU A 46 4.41 -3.06 1.07
C LEU A 46 5.54 -3.68 1.92
N THR A 47 5.35 -3.80 3.23
CA THR A 47 6.30 -4.43 4.16
C THR A 47 6.09 -5.94 4.35
N SER A 48 5.03 -6.53 3.77
CA SER A 48 4.78 -7.96 3.89
C SER A 48 5.84 -8.78 3.16
N LYS A 49 6.26 -9.92 3.73
CA LYS A 49 7.25 -10.81 3.11
C LYS A 49 6.84 -11.24 1.69
N LYS A 50 5.55 -11.53 1.49
CA LYS A 50 4.98 -11.96 0.19
C LYS A 50 5.08 -10.84 -0.85
N PHE A 51 4.70 -9.61 -0.50
CA PHE A 51 4.85 -8.50 -1.42
C PHE A 51 6.33 -8.21 -1.68
N MET A 52 7.17 -8.16 -0.64
CA MET A 52 8.60 -7.90 -0.79
C MET A 52 9.31 -8.92 -1.68
N SER A 53 8.97 -10.21 -1.58
CA SER A 53 9.57 -11.27 -2.43
C SER A 53 9.08 -11.24 -3.88
N GLY A 54 7.97 -10.55 -4.17
CA GLY A 54 7.32 -10.60 -5.47
C GLY A 54 6.53 -11.90 -5.71
N GLN A 55 6.44 -12.77 -4.71
CA GLN A 55 5.73 -14.05 -4.79
C GLN A 55 4.37 -13.94 -4.09
N PHE A 56 3.37 -13.45 -4.82
CA PHE A 56 2.00 -13.30 -4.34
C PHE A 56 1.00 -13.42 -5.48
N GLY A 57 -0.22 -13.85 -5.17
CA GLY A 57 -1.34 -13.92 -6.10
C GLY A 57 -2.40 -12.85 -5.84
N THR A 58 -3.53 -12.96 -6.52
CA THR A 58 -4.68 -12.05 -6.35
C THR A 58 -5.31 -12.12 -4.95
N SER A 59 -5.06 -13.20 -4.21
CA SER A 59 -5.57 -13.41 -2.84
C SER A 59 -4.74 -12.73 -1.74
N LEU A 60 -3.67 -12.00 -2.08
CA LEU A 60 -2.75 -11.42 -1.08
C LEU A 60 -3.48 -10.59 -0.02
N TYR A 61 -4.48 -9.80 -0.42
CA TYR A 61 -5.22 -8.94 0.50
C TYR A 61 -5.96 -9.77 1.56
N THR A 62 -6.69 -10.80 1.14
CA THR A 62 -7.40 -11.73 2.03
C THR A 62 -6.47 -12.46 2.99
N GLU A 63 -5.27 -12.82 2.52
CA GLU A 63 -4.26 -13.49 3.35
C GLU A 63 -3.66 -12.56 4.42
N LEU A 64 -3.49 -11.28 4.12
CA LEU A 64 -2.92 -10.29 5.06
C LEU A 64 -3.97 -9.73 6.03
N PHE A 65 -5.24 -9.66 5.61
CA PHE A 65 -6.33 -9.06 6.38
C PHE A 65 -7.55 -9.98 6.41
N PRO A 66 -7.47 -11.17 7.04
CA PRO A 66 -8.56 -12.14 7.05
C PRO A 66 -9.84 -11.59 7.67
N ASP A 67 -9.73 -10.74 8.71
CA ASP A 67 -10.88 -10.13 9.40
C ASP A 67 -11.56 -9.00 8.60
N LYS A 68 -10.94 -8.57 7.49
CA LYS A 68 -11.46 -7.52 6.59
C LYS A 68 -11.78 -8.05 5.19
N ALA A 69 -11.54 -9.33 4.93
CA ALA A 69 -11.87 -9.95 3.68
C ALA A 69 -13.38 -10.20 3.63
N VAL A 70 -14.05 -9.51 2.72
CA VAL A 70 -15.46 -9.74 2.36
C VAL A 70 -15.54 -10.80 1.28
#